data_AF-A0A3N6ZUY6-F1
#
_entry.id   AF-A0A3N6ZUY6-F1
#
_cell.length_a   1.000
_cell.length_b   1.000
_cell.length_c   1.000
_cell.angle_alpha   90.00
_cell.angle_beta   90.00
_cell.angle_gamma   90.00
#
_symmetry.space_group_name_H-M   'P 1'
#
loop_
_entity.id
_entity.type
_entity.pdbx_description
1 polymer ?
#
loop_
_entity_poly.entity_id
_entity_poly.type
_entity_poly.pdbx_seq_one_letter_code
_entity_poly.pdbx_strand_id
1 'polypeptide(L)'
;MFALRRFLVMNRLLVAVLLIALGIFLGIKVTWWLGWLPILIGLLTVVAHFLIGPMTILPRYIENGDVDEAQKLINSVKKPEWLFSQVRSGFYMLKANLSTMNNDLDAAEAELRKGLASGKNDKDAEGMALLQLGFISAQKGNLKDSYEQLRKAVQLGLPDGDTSARAYMQLSSICAQRRDYRGCKFYFAKAKAAKPKNAEILEQLKEMNKQIARIPG
;
A
#
# COMPACT_ATOMS: atom_id res chain seq x y z
N MET A 1 -6.04 -25.18 -3.06
CA MET A 1 -4.75 -24.62 -3.54
C MET A 1 -4.14 -23.55 -2.62
N PHE A 2 -4.93 -22.70 -1.92
CA PHE A 2 -4.43 -21.67 -0.99
C PHE A 2 -3.75 -22.23 0.26
N ALA A 3 -4.35 -23.25 0.90
CA ALA A 3 -3.78 -23.93 2.07
C ALA A 3 -2.38 -24.52 1.80
N LEU A 4 -2.16 -25.06 0.60
CA LEU A 4 -0.86 -25.62 0.18
C LEU A 4 0.20 -24.51 0.01
N ARG A 5 -0.20 -23.34 -0.50
CA ARG A 5 0.67 -22.16 -0.65
C ARG A 5 1.00 -21.54 0.70
N ARG A 6 0.03 -21.48 1.63
CA ARG A 6 0.22 -21.06 3.04
C ARG A 6 1.20 -21.98 3.74
N PHE A 7 0.99 -23.30 3.65
CA PHE A 7 1.87 -24.31 4.24
C PHE A 7 3.28 -24.23 3.66
N LEU A 8 3.44 -24.13 2.34
CA LEU A 8 4.74 -23.97 1.69
C LEU A 8 5.45 -22.69 2.14
N VAL A 9 4.76 -21.54 2.22
CA VAL A 9 5.38 -20.26 2.58
C VAL A 9 5.75 -20.20 4.07
N MET A 10 4.92 -20.76 4.97
CA MET A 10 5.23 -20.86 6.39
C MET A 10 6.33 -21.89 6.69
N ASN A 11 6.35 -23.02 5.98
CA ASN A 11 7.36 -24.08 6.12
C ASN A 11 8.51 -23.97 5.10
N ARG A 12 8.71 -22.81 4.46
CA ARG A 12 9.77 -22.59 3.46
C ARG A 12 11.16 -22.95 3.98
N LEU A 13 11.42 -22.71 5.27
CA LEU A 13 12.67 -23.09 5.94
C LEU A 13 12.84 -24.61 6.06
N LEU A 14 11.77 -25.36 6.39
CA LEU A 14 11.81 -26.82 6.42
C LEU A 14 12.01 -27.42 5.02
N VAL A 15 11.37 -26.84 4.00
CA VAL A 15 11.55 -27.26 2.60
C VAL A 15 12.98 -26.98 2.14
N ALA A 16 13.56 -25.83 2.51
CA ALA A 16 14.95 -25.52 2.21
C ALA A 16 15.92 -26.49 2.90
N VAL A 17 15.68 -26.83 4.18
CA VAL A 17 16.48 -27.83 4.90
C VAL A 17 16.38 -29.21 4.26
N LEU A 18 15.18 -29.64 3.85
CA LEU A 18 14.98 -30.91 3.14
C LEU A 18 15.68 -30.93 1.76
N LEU A 19 15.66 -29.82 1.02
CA LEU A 19 16.37 -29.68 -0.27
C LEU A 19 17.89 -29.73 -0.10
N ILE A 20 18.42 -29.07 0.93
CA ILE A 20 19.84 -29.11 1.25
C ILE A 20 20.25 -30.52 1.68
N ALA A 21 19.46 -31.18 2.53
CA ALA A 21 19.71 -32.56 2.95
C ALA A 21 19.65 -33.55 1.76
N LEU A 22 18.70 -33.37 0.84
CA LEU A 22 18.57 -34.16 -0.38
C LEU A 22 19.76 -33.94 -1.32
N GLY A 23 20.26 -32.71 -1.44
CA GLY A 23 21.43 -32.40 -2.23
C GLY A 23 22.73 -32.96 -1.66
N ILE A 24 22.89 -32.95 -0.34
CA ILE A 24 24.02 -33.63 0.34
C ILE A 24 23.92 -35.14 0.13
N PHE A 25 22.73 -35.74 0.24
CA PHE A 25 22.52 -37.16 0.00
C PHE A 25 22.85 -37.56 -1.45
N LEU A 26 22.40 -36.79 -2.44
CA LEU A 26 22.72 -37.00 -3.86
C LEU A 26 24.22 -36.81 -4.15
N GLY A 27 24.88 -35.89 -3.46
CA GLY A 27 26.33 -35.68 -3.53
C GLY A 27 27.11 -36.90 -3.05
N ILE A 28 26.66 -37.53 -1.97
CA ILE A 28 27.31 -38.73 -1.39
C ILE A 28 27.00 -40.00 -2.20
N LYS A 29 25.76 -40.16 -2.71
CA LYS A 29 25.32 -41.40 -3.39
C LYS A 29 25.57 -41.44 -4.90
N VAL A 30 25.58 -40.28 -5.58
CA VAL A 30 25.62 -40.23 -7.05
C VAL A 30 26.82 -39.41 -7.50
N THR A 31 26.75 -38.09 -7.42
CA THR A 31 27.84 -37.18 -7.81
C THR A 31 27.59 -35.79 -7.25
N TRP A 32 28.64 -35.14 -6.75
CA TRP A 32 28.58 -33.75 -6.27
C TRP A 32 28.14 -32.74 -7.34
N TRP A 33 28.36 -33.05 -8.62
CA TRP A 33 27.85 -32.28 -9.77
C TRP A 33 26.31 -32.27 -9.89
N LEU A 34 25.62 -33.28 -9.36
CA LEU A 34 24.16 -33.29 -9.27
C LEU A 34 23.66 -32.76 -7.93
N GLY A 35 24.44 -32.95 -6.85
CA GLY A 35 24.10 -32.51 -5.50
C GLY A 35 24.15 -30.99 -5.29
N TRP A 36 25.00 -30.25 -6.00
CA TRP A 36 25.10 -28.80 -5.81
C TRP A 36 23.85 -28.03 -6.30
N LEU A 37 23.14 -28.54 -7.32
CA LEU A 37 21.90 -27.93 -7.84
C LEU A 37 20.79 -27.82 -6.77
N PRO A 38 20.37 -28.90 -6.09
CA PRO A 38 19.39 -28.82 -5.01
C PRO A 38 19.90 -28.07 -3.78
N ILE A 39 21.21 -28.08 -3.48
CA ILE A 39 21.80 -27.24 -2.42
C ILE A 39 21.67 -25.76 -2.77
N LEU A 40 21.97 -25.36 -4.01
CA LEU A 40 21.84 -23.99 -4.50
C LEU A 40 20.38 -23.54 -4.47
N ILE A 41 19.44 -24.39 -4.90
CA ILE A 41 18.00 -24.11 -4.86
C ILE A 41 17.52 -23.99 -3.39
N GLY A 42 18.02 -24.84 -2.50
CA GLY A 42 17.77 -24.75 -1.05
C GLY A 42 18.28 -23.43 -0.46
N LEU A 43 19.48 -23.00 -0.84
CA LEU A 43 20.05 -21.72 -0.40
C LEU A 43 19.24 -20.53 -0.95
N LEU A 44 18.90 -20.55 -2.24
CA LEU A 44 18.06 -19.53 -2.88
C LEU A 44 16.67 -19.45 -2.22
N THR A 45 16.09 -20.57 -1.79
CA THR A 45 14.80 -20.57 -1.09
C THR A 45 14.89 -20.00 0.32
N VAL A 46 16.00 -20.18 1.04
CA VAL A 46 16.25 -19.47 2.32
C VAL A 46 16.33 -17.97 2.07
N VAL A 47 17.12 -17.54 1.08
CA VAL A 47 17.27 -16.12 0.73
C VAL A 47 15.91 -15.52 0.30
N ALA A 48 15.15 -16.23 -0.54
CA ALA A 48 13.82 -15.82 -0.94
C ALA A 48 12.81 -15.78 0.22
N HIS A 49 12.96 -16.63 1.25
CA HIS A 49 12.12 -16.57 2.44
C HIS A 49 12.29 -15.23 3.18
N PHE A 50 13.53 -14.79 3.38
CA PHE A 50 13.80 -13.51 4.03
C PHE A 50 13.48 -12.29 3.14
N LEU A 51 13.67 -12.38 1.83
CA LEU A 51 13.44 -11.27 0.90
C LEU A 51 11.97 -11.08 0.47
N ILE A 52 11.20 -12.15 0.37
CA ILE A 52 9.80 -12.11 -0.11
C ILE A 52 8.82 -12.24 1.06
N GLY A 53 9.26 -12.89 2.15
CA GLY A 53 8.48 -13.04 3.37
C GLY A 53 7.10 -13.69 3.17
N PRO A 54 6.26 -13.68 4.20
CA PRO A 54 4.86 -14.10 4.09
C PRO A 54 4.00 -13.13 3.27
N MET A 55 4.54 -12.00 2.80
CA MET A 55 3.76 -10.96 2.14
C MET A 55 3.12 -11.38 0.81
N THR A 56 3.56 -12.47 0.21
CA THR A 56 2.92 -13.03 -1.01
C THR A 56 1.51 -13.57 -0.79
N ILE A 57 1.12 -13.89 0.45
CA ILE A 57 -0.25 -14.35 0.76
C ILE A 57 -1.15 -13.22 1.27
N LEU A 58 -0.59 -12.04 1.54
CA LEU A 58 -1.31 -10.89 2.08
C LEU A 58 -2.47 -10.41 1.18
N PRO A 59 -2.33 -10.30 -0.16
CA PRO A 59 -3.44 -9.91 -1.01
C PRO A 59 -4.67 -10.81 -0.85
N ARG A 60 -4.45 -12.12 -0.67
CA ARG A 60 -5.54 -13.09 -0.48
C ARG A 60 -6.25 -12.96 0.85
N TYR A 61 -5.53 -12.59 1.92
CA TYR A 61 -6.18 -12.32 3.20
C TYR A 61 -7.07 -11.08 3.14
N ILE A 62 -6.64 -10.07 2.37
CA ILE A 62 -7.44 -8.87 2.13
C ILE A 62 -8.64 -9.19 1.24
N GLU A 63 -8.46 -9.96 0.16
CA GLU A 63 -9.55 -10.41 -0.72
C GLU A 63 -10.61 -11.23 0.02
N ASN A 64 -10.19 -12.07 0.97
CA ASN A 64 -11.10 -12.89 1.77
C ASN A 64 -11.74 -12.14 2.95
N GLY A 65 -11.32 -10.89 3.22
CA GLY A 65 -11.81 -10.12 4.37
C GLY A 65 -11.25 -10.57 5.72
N ASP A 66 -10.22 -11.42 5.74
CA ASP A 66 -9.56 -11.92 6.95
C ASP A 66 -8.55 -10.89 7.50
N VAL A 67 -9.06 -9.76 7.98
CA VAL A 67 -8.26 -8.62 8.47
C VAL A 67 -7.37 -9.02 9.66
N ASP A 68 -7.84 -9.92 10.53
CA ASP A 68 -7.08 -10.39 11.69
C ASP A 68 -5.86 -11.24 11.31
N GLU A 69 -6.01 -12.14 10.32
CA GLU A 69 -4.88 -12.93 9.82
C GLU A 69 -3.88 -12.03 9.07
N ALA A 70 -4.37 -11.04 8.31
CA ALA A 70 -3.53 -10.04 7.66
C ALA A 70 -2.71 -9.23 8.69
N GLN A 71 -3.33 -8.82 9.80
CA GLN A 71 -2.66 -8.09 10.88
C GLN A 71 -1.59 -8.96 11.57
N LYS A 72 -1.89 -10.22 11.90
CA LYS A 72 -0.92 -11.16 12.47
C LYS A 72 0.27 -11.36 11.54
N LEU A 73 0.01 -11.46 10.24
CA LEU A 73 1.05 -11.60 9.23
C LEU A 73 1.97 -10.39 9.19
N ILE A 74 1.41 -9.18 9.18
CA ILE A 74 2.16 -7.92 9.19
C ILE A 74 3.00 -7.82 10.46
N ASN A 75 2.45 -8.17 11.62
CA ASN A 75 3.15 -8.14 12.90
C ASN A 75 4.27 -9.20 12.98
N SER A 76 4.15 -10.32 12.25
CA SER A 76 5.19 -11.35 12.20
C SER A 76 6.46 -10.90 11.47
N VAL A 77 6.37 -9.86 10.63
CA VAL A 77 7.51 -9.34 9.87
C VAL A 77 8.40 -8.49 10.76
N LYS A 78 9.43 -9.10 11.35
CA LYS A 78 10.38 -8.40 12.24
C LYS A 78 11.33 -7.44 11.51
N LYS A 79 11.64 -7.68 10.23
CA LYS A 79 12.59 -6.88 9.44
C LYS A 79 12.01 -6.48 8.07
N PRO A 80 11.19 -5.41 8.02
CA PRO A 80 10.59 -4.95 6.76
C PRO A 80 11.62 -4.47 5.73
N GLU A 81 12.80 -4.04 6.18
CA GLU A 81 13.89 -3.52 5.34
C GLU A 81 14.59 -4.57 4.46
N TRP A 82 14.32 -5.86 4.68
CA TRP A 82 14.84 -6.92 3.81
C TRP A 82 13.86 -7.30 2.71
N LEU A 83 12.61 -6.81 2.78
CA LEU A 83 11.65 -7.12 1.74
C LEU A 83 12.00 -6.43 0.43
N PHE A 84 11.74 -7.11 -0.68
CA PHE A 84 11.78 -6.50 -1.99
C PHE A 84 11.01 -5.18 -2.00
N SER A 85 11.59 -4.18 -2.64
CA SER A 85 11.13 -2.79 -2.74
C SER A 85 9.59 -2.64 -2.92
N GLN A 86 9.00 -3.33 -3.90
CA GLN A 86 7.57 -3.32 -4.17
C GLN A 86 6.72 -3.97 -3.07
N VAL A 87 7.21 -5.08 -2.51
CA VAL A 87 6.54 -5.80 -1.41
C VAL A 87 6.59 -4.99 -0.12
N ARG A 88 7.70 -4.29 0.10
CA ARG A 88 7.92 -3.40 1.24
C ARG A 88 6.99 -2.20 1.22
N SER A 89 6.78 -1.60 0.04
CA SER A 89 5.82 -0.51 -0.16
C SER A 89 4.40 -0.95 0.23
N GLY A 90 3.92 -2.07 -0.32
CA GLY A 90 2.60 -2.62 0.01
C GLY A 90 2.45 -2.96 1.50
N PHE A 91 3.50 -3.52 2.13
CA PHE A 91 3.54 -3.76 3.57
C PHE A 91 3.33 -2.47 4.38
N TYR A 92 4.09 -1.41 4.06
CA TYR A 92 4.00 -0.14 4.78
C TYR A 92 2.67 0.58 4.56
N MET A 93 2.08 0.49 3.36
CA MET A 93 0.75 1.05 3.10
C MET A 93 -0.34 0.38 3.95
N LEU A 94 -0.28 -0.94 4.07
CA LEU A 94 -1.23 -1.69 4.89
C LEU A 94 -0.99 -1.45 6.38
N LYS A 95 0.27 -1.40 6.80
CA LYS A 95 0.61 -1.05 8.17
C LYS A 95 0.08 0.35 8.51
N ALA A 96 0.19 1.30 7.60
CA ALA A 96 -0.35 2.64 7.77
C ALA A 96 -1.88 2.66 7.87
N ASN A 97 -2.60 1.84 7.08
CA ASN A 97 -4.05 1.68 7.25
C ASN A 97 -4.40 1.21 8.66
N LEU A 98 -3.66 0.23 9.18
CA LEU A 98 -3.89 -0.33 10.52
C LEU A 98 -3.55 0.69 11.62
N SER A 99 -2.45 1.43 11.47
CA SER A 99 -2.09 2.54 12.35
C SER A 99 -3.17 3.63 12.32
N THR A 100 -3.72 3.95 11.15
CA THR A 100 -4.85 4.90 11.00
C THR A 100 -6.11 4.38 11.72
N MET A 101 -6.43 3.09 11.58
CA MET A 101 -7.56 2.46 12.29
C MET A 101 -7.38 2.48 13.81
N ASN A 102 -6.13 2.37 14.28
CA ASN A 102 -5.78 2.46 15.70
C ASN A 102 -5.64 3.91 16.20
N ASN A 103 -6.02 4.92 15.41
CA ASN A 103 -5.85 6.35 15.69
C ASN A 103 -4.39 6.82 15.87
N ASP A 104 -3.40 6.03 15.45
CA ASP A 104 -1.99 6.41 15.45
C ASP A 104 -1.60 7.04 14.10
N LEU A 105 -1.96 8.31 13.94
CA LEU A 105 -1.74 9.08 12.72
C LEU A 105 -0.26 9.43 12.49
N ASP A 106 0.54 9.51 13.55
CA ASP A 106 1.98 9.74 13.47
C ASP A 106 2.71 8.51 12.91
N ALA A 107 2.40 7.32 13.43
CA ALA A 107 2.92 6.08 12.88
C ALA A 107 2.45 5.86 11.44
N ALA A 108 1.16 6.11 11.15
CA ALA A 108 0.62 5.95 9.80
C ALA A 108 1.33 6.83 8.77
N GLU A 109 1.61 8.09 9.10
CA GLU A 109 2.35 9.00 8.23
C GLU A 109 3.80 8.54 8.02
N ALA A 110 4.49 8.14 9.09
CA ALA A 110 5.87 7.65 9.01
C ALA A 110 5.96 6.37 8.16
N GLU A 111 4.99 5.47 8.29
CA GLU A 111 4.90 4.24 7.52
C GLU A 111 4.65 4.51 6.04
N LEU A 112 3.72 5.39 5.68
CA LEU A 112 3.49 5.77 4.28
C LEU A 112 4.71 6.42 3.65
N ARG A 113 5.41 7.31 4.37
CA ARG A 113 6.68 7.90 3.88
C ARG A 113 7.74 6.84 3.64
N LYS A 114 7.84 5.83 4.52
CA LYS A 114 8.72 4.67 4.29
C LYS A 114 8.28 3.87 3.08
N GLY A 115 6.98 3.65 2.87
CA GLY A 115 6.44 2.96 1.70
C GLY A 115 6.80 3.66 0.38
N LEU A 116 6.65 4.99 0.34
CA LEU A 116 7.04 5.84 -0.79
C LEU A 116 8.56 5.80 -1.05
N ALA A 117 9.38 5.93 -0.01
CA ALA A 117 10.84 5.85 -0.13
C ALA A 117 11.35 4.46 -0.53
N SER A 118 10.58 3.41 -0.21
CA SER A 118 10.97 2.02 -0.41
C SER A 118 10.81 1.53 -1.84
N GLY A 119 10.22 2.30 -2.77
CA GLY A 119 9.79 1.78 -4.06
C GLY A 119 9.85 2.70 -5.26
N LYS A 120 10.39 2.17 -6.38
CA LYS A 120 9.85 2.43 -7.72
C LYS A 120 8.44 1.83 -7.78
N ASN A 121 7.51 2.44 -7.07
CA ASN A 121 6.11 2.09 -7.20
C ASN A 121 5.66 2.56 -8.59
N ASP A 122 4.74 1.82 -9.20
CA ASP A 122 4.03 2.35 -10.36
C ASP A 122 3.45 3.72 -10.00
N LYS A 123 3.41 4.64 -10.96
CA LYS A 123 2.96 6.03 -10.72
C LYS A 123 1.60 6.07 -10.03
N ASP A 124 0.73 5.10 -10.34
CA ASP A 124 -0.59 4.94 -9.74
C ASP A 124 -0.51 4.58 -8.25
N ALA A 125 0.37 3.65 -7.87
CA ALA A 125 0.56 3.24 -6.48
C ALA A 125 1.23 4.36 -5.65
N GLU A 126 2.17 5.10 -6.25
CA GLU A 126 2.76 6.28 -5.64
C GLU A 126 1.70 7.38 -5.43
N GLY A 127 0.87 7.63 -6.44
CA GLY A 127 -0.26 8.57 -6.36
C GLY A 127 -1.25 8.20 -5.26
N MET A 128 -1.60 6.92 -5.13
CA MET A 128 -2.47 6.41 -4.06
C MET A 128 -1.88 6.62 -2.66
N ALA A 129 -0.59 6.29 -2.49
CA ALA A 129 0.08 6.46 -1.19
C ALA A 129 0.18 7.95 -0.79
N LEU A 130 0.46 8.84 -1.74
CA LEU A 130 0.46 10.29 -1.51
C LEU A 130 -0.93 10.84 -1.19
N LEU A 131 -1.96 10.33 -1.85
CA LEU A 131 -3.35 10.69 -1.58
C LEU A 131 -3.74 10.30 -0.15
N GLN A 132 -3.38 9.09 0.28
CA GLN A 132 -3.65 8.63 1.64
C GLN A 132 -2.87 9.46 2.68
N LEU A 133 -1.61 9.77 2.40
CA LEU A 133 -0.80 10.63 3.26
C LEU A 133 -1.39 12.04 3.34
N GLY A 134 -1.97 12.54 2.24
CA GLY A 134 -2.75 13.76 2.18
C GLY A 134 -3.97 13.74 3.11
N PHE A 135 -4.70 12.63 3.17
CA PHE A 135 -5.83 12.49 4.11
C PHE A 135 -5.39 12.44 5.57
N ILE A 136 -4.35 11.67 5.89
CA ILE A 136 -3.83 11.57 7.26
C ILE A 136 -3.30 12.93 7.74
N SER A 137 -2.55 13.64 6.91
CA SER A 137 -2.07 14.99 7.26
C SER A 137 -3.21 16.00 7.44
N ALA A 138 -4.30 15.88 6.68
CA ALA A 138 -5.50 16.69 6.92
C ALA A 138 -6.15 16.37 8.28
N GLN A 139 -6.26 15.09 8.64
CA GLN A 139 -6.80 14.66 9.94
C GLN A 139 -5.93 15.14 11.11
N LYS A 140 -4.60 15.20 10.92
CA LYS A 140 -3.65 15.76 11.90
C LYS A 140 -3.72 17.30 12.02
N GLY A 141 -4.50 17.98 11.19
CA GLY A 141 -4.56 19.45 11.13
C GLY A 141 -3.43 20.10 10.32
N ASN A 142 -2.52 19.33 9.72
CA ASN A 142 -1.45 19.81 8.87
C ASN A 142 -1.95 20.07 7.45
N LEU A 143 -2.78 21.11 7.30
CA LEU A 143 -3.40 21.45 6.02
C LEU A 143 -2.37 21.76 4.92
N LYS A 144 -1.22 22.37 5.27
CA LYS A 144 -0.13 22.72 4.33
C LYS A 144 0.42 21.49 3.64
N ASP A 145 0.91 20.54 4.45
CA ASP A 145 1.45 19.27 3.97
C ASP A 145 0.37 18.49 3.21
N SER A 146 -0.85 18.43 3.73
CA SER A 146 -1.97 17.76 3.06
C SER A 146 -2.18 18.26 1.63
N TYR A 147 -2.21 19.58 1.45
CA TYR A 147 -2.39 20.20 0.15
C TYR A 147 -1.24 19.85 -0.83
N GLU A 148 0.00 19.90 -0.36
CA GLU A 148 1.17 19.56 -1.19
C GLU A 148 1.14 18.09 -1.65
N GLN A 149 0.82 17.18 -0.72
CA GLN A 149 0.83 15.74 -0.97
C GLN A 149 -0.33 15.34 -1.89
N LEU A 150 -1.53 15.89 -1.68
CA LEU A 150 -2.67 15.70 -2.58
C LEU A 150 -2.41 16.29 -3.97
N ARG A 151 -1.73 17.43 -4.06
CA ARG A 151 -1.35 18.02 -5.35
C ARG A 151 -0.35 17.14 -6.10
N LYS A 152 0.66 16.59 -5.41
CA LYS A 152 1.61 15.62 -5.99
C LYS A 152 0.90 14.36 -6.45
N ALA A 153 -0.03 13.82 -5.65
CA ALA A 153 -0.83 12.65 -6.00
C ALA A 153 -1.59 12.85 -7.32
N VAL A 154 -2.27 13.99 -7.46
CA VAL A 154 -3.02 14.33 -8.68
C VAL A 154 -2.10 14.57 -9.88
N GLN A 155 -0.89 15.12 -9.66
CA GLN A 155 0.09 15.35 -10.74
C GLN A 155 0.69 14.04 -11.28
N LEU A 156 0.89 13.05 -10.42
CA LEU A 156 1.41 11.74 -10.82
C LEU A 156 0.39 10.94 -11.64
N GLY A 157 -0.90 11.21 -11.43
CA GLY A 157 -2.00 10.45 -12.00
C GLY A 157 -2.54 9.44 -10.99
N LEU A 158 -3.85 9.30 -10.95
CA LEU A 158 -4.55 8.35 -10.09
C LEU A 158 -5.22 7.31 -10.99
N PRO A 159 -5.28 6.03 -10.56
CA PRO A 159 -5.72 4.93 -11.41
C PRO A 159 -7.19 5.06 -11.84
N ASP A 160 -8.03 5.67 -10.99
CA ASP A 160 -9.49 5.73 -11.20
C ASP A 160 -10.06 7.16 -11.16
N GLY A 161 -11.16 7.35 -11.90
CA GLY A 161 -11.99 8.56 -11.86
C GLY A 161 -12.57 8.84 -10.48
N ASP A 162 -12.92 7.79 -9.73
CA ASP A 162 -13.41 7.88 -8.35
C ASP A 162 -12.32 8.40 -7.40
N THR A 163 -11.12 7.86 -7.51
CA THR A 163 -9.96 8.24 -6.70
C THR A 163 -9.52 9.68 -7.00
N SER A 164 -9.47 10.06 -8.27
CA SER A 164 -9.17 11.44 -8.67
C SER A 164 -10.25 12.42 -8.20
N ALA A 165 -11.53 12.07 -8.27
CA ALA A 165 -12.61 12.87 -7.69
C ALA A 165 -12.42 13.08 -6.19
N ARG A 166 -12.10 12.01 -5.43
CA ARG A 166 -11.82 12.10 -3.98
C ARG A 166 -10.64 13.03 -3.67
N ALA A 167 -9.54 12.93 -4.41
CA ALA A 167 -8.39 13.81 -4.24
C ALA A 167 -8.75 15.29 -4.50
N TYR A 168 -9.48 15.56 -5.58
CA TYR A 168 -9.92 16.91 -5.92
C TYR A 168 -10.94 17.48 -4.93
N MET A 169 -11.84 16.64 -4.41
CA MET A 169 -12.79 17.03 -3.37
C MET A 169 -12.09 17.40 -2.07
N GLN A 170 -11.05 16.65 -1.69
CA GLN A 170 -10.25 16.98 -0.52
C GLN A 170 -9.48 18.28 -0.71
N LEU A 171 -8.85 18.48 -1.88
CA LEU A 171 -8.19 19.74 -2.23
C LEU A 171 -9.17 20.92 -2.17
N SER A 172 -10.38 20.74 -2.71
CA SER A 172 -11.44 21.75 -2.66
C SER A 172 -11.84 22.07 -1.22
N SER A 173 -12.00 21.06 -0.37
CA SER A 173 -12.34 21.22 1.05
C SER A 173 -11.23 21.96 1.82
N ILE A 174 -9.96 21.64 1.55
CA ILE A 174 -8.81 22.35 2.15
C ILE A 174 -8.77 23.81 1.68
N CYS A 175 -9.00 24.08 0.40
CA CYS A 175 -9.10 25.45 -0.12
C CYS A 175 -10.26 26.22 0.54
N ALA A 176 -11.42 25.59 0.73
CA ALA A 176 -12.56 26.19 1.42
C ALA A 176 -12.22 26.55 2.88
N GLN A 177 -11.55 25.66 3.61
CA GLN A 177 -11.08 25.92 4.98
C GLN A 177 -10.07 27.07 5.04
N ARG A 178 -9.22 27.21 4.01
CA ARG A 178 -8.25 28.31 3.89
C ARG A 178 -8.86 29.63 3.38
N ARG A 179 -10.18 29.68 3.15
CA ARG A 179 -10.90 30.81 2.53
C ARG A 179 -10.43 31.14 1.10
N ASP A 180 -9.78 30.19 0.42
CA ASP A 180 -9.47 30.30 -1.01
C ASP A 180 -10.64 29.78 -1.85
N TYR A 181 -11.61 30.65 -2.06
CA TYR A 181 -12.85 30.32 -2.76
C TYR A 181 -12.66 30.12 -4.27
N ARG A 182 -11.63 30.75 -4.86
CA ARG A 182 -11.26 30.55 -6.27
C ARG A 182 -10.66 29.17 -6.48
N GLY A 183 -9.70 28.78 -5.64
CA GLY A 183 -9.09 27.45 -5.67
C GLY A 183 -10.12 26.35 -5.41
N CYS A 184 -11.04 26.57 -4.45
CA CYS A 184 -12.14 25.66 -4.13
C CYS A 184 -13.02 25.36 -5.37
N LYS A 185 -13.51 26.38 -6.07
CA LYS A 185 -14.32 26.22 -7.30
C LYS A 185 -13.54 25.52 -8.41
N PHE A 186 -12.25 25.84 -8.57
CA PHE A 186 -11.38 25.23 -9.57
C PHE A 186 -11.20 23.72 -9.34
N TYR A 187 -10.86 23.29 -8.13
CA TYR A 187 -10.68 21.88 -7.81
C TYR A 187 -12.01 21.12 -7.83
N PHE A 188 -13.11 21.76 -7.40
CA PHE A 188 -14.43 21.16 -7.47
C PHE A 188 -14.91 20.92 -8.91
N ALA A 189 -14.63 21.84 -9.83
CA ALA A 189 -14.91 21.64 -11.25
C ALA A 189 -14.12 20.44 -11.81
N LYS A 190 -12.85 20.28 -11.40
CA LYS A 190 -12.04 19.11 -11.75
C LYS A 190 -12.57 17.81 -11.16
N ALA A 191 -13.05 17.84 -9.91
CA ALA A 191 -13.67 16.67 -9.28
C ALA A 191 -14.92 16.19 -10.06
N LYS A 192 -15.76 17.11 -10.53
CA LYS A 192 -16.90 16.79 -11.39
C LYS A 192 -16.46 16.26 -12.77
N ALA A 193 -15.42 16.86 -13.35
CA ALA A 193 -14.88 16.44 -14.64
C ALA A 193 -14.27 15.02 -14.61
N ALA A 194 -13.83 14.55 -13.44
CA ALA A 194 -13.33 13.20 -13.24
C ALA A 194 -14.41 12.09 -13.38
N LYS A 195 -15.70 12.46 -13.49
CA LYS A 195 -16.85 11.56 -13.71
C LYS A 195 -16.78 10.29 -12.82
N PRO A 196 -16.79 10.44 -11.49
CA PRO A 196 -16.84 9.30 -10.59
C PRO A 196 -18.10 8.46 -10.86
N LYS A 197 -17.95 7.15 -10.79
CA LYS A 197 -19.04 6.17 -10.98
C LYS A 197 -19.66 5.77 -9.65
N ASN A 198 -18.93 5.93 -8.54
CA ASN A 198 -19.40 5.52 -7.23
C ASN A 198 -20.52 6.45 -6.71
N ALA A 199 -21.62 5.86 -6.24
CA ALA A 199 -22.80 6.56 -5.75
C ALA A 199 -22.48 7.47 -4.55
N GLU A 200 -21.63 7.02 -3.62
CA GLU A 200 -21.20 7.81 -2.45
C GLU A 200 -20.48 9.10 -2.86
N ILE A 201 -19.56 9.01 -3.84
CA ILE A 201 -18.78 10.15 -4.30
C ILE A 201 -19.69 11.14 -5.04
N LEU A 202 -20.64 10.64 -5.82
CA LEU A 202 -21.64 11.47 -6.49
C LEU A 202 -22.54 12.22 -5.49
N GLU A 203 -22.91 11.58 -4.39
CA GLU A 203 -23.67 12.21 -3.31
C GLU A 203 -22.86 13.29 -2.61
N GLN A 204 -21.62 12.98 -2.20
CA GLN A 204 -20.71 13.95 -1.60
C GLN A 204 -20.45 15.14 -2.54
N LEU A 205 -20.31 14.91 -3.85
CA LEU A 205 -20.19 15.99 -4.84
C LEU A 205 -21.44 16.87 -4.89
N LYS A 206 -22.65 16.32 -4.74
CA LYS A 206 -23.89 17.10 -4.68
C LYS A 206 -23.95 17.94 -3.40
N GLU A 207 -23.56 17.39 -2.26
CA GLU A 207 -23.51 18.13 -0.99
C GLU A 207 -22.49 19.28 -1.05
N MET A 208 -21.27 18.98 -1.52
CA MET A 208 -20.25 20.00 -1.76
C MET A 208 -20.73 21.07 -2.74
N ASN A 209 -21.50 20.70 -3.77
CA ASN A 209 -22.08 21.67 -4.70
C ASN A 209 -22.99 22.68 -3.98
N LYS A 210 -23.84 22.22 -3.06
CA LYS A 210 -24.73 23.08 -2.28
C LYS A 210 -23.92 24.02 -1.38
N GLN A 211 -22.86 23.53 -0.77
CA GLN A 211 -21.99 24.34 0.08
C GLN A 211 -21.23 25.39 -0.72
N ILE A 212 -20.65 25.01 -1.86
CA ILE A 212 -19.87 25.90 -2.73
C ILE A 212 -20.76 26.93 -3.44
N ALA A 213 -22.01 26.61 -3.74
CA ALA A 213 -22.98 27.56 -4.29
C ALA A 213 -23.32 28.71 -3.31
N ARG A 214 -23.13 28.49 -1.99
CA ARG A 214 -23.34 29.52 -0.95
C ARG A 214 -22.11 30.38 -0.69
N ILE A 215 -20.97 30.07 -1.32
CA ILE A 215 -19.72 30.80 -1.15
C ILE A 215 -19.72 32.01 -2.11
N PRO A 216 -19.61 33.25 -1.60
CA PRO A 216 -19.50 34.44 -2.45
C PRO A 216 -18.23 34.35 -3.33
N GLY A 217 -18.38 34.74 -4.59
CA GLY A 217 -17.32 34.67 -5.60
C GLY A 217 -16.15 35.60 -5.35
#